data_AF-A0A3N5WWB9-F1
#
_entry.id   AF-A0A3N5WWB9-F1
#
_cell.length_a   1.000
_cell.length_b   1.000
_cell.length_c   1.000
_cell.angle_alpha   90.00
_cell.angle_beta   90.00
_cell.angle_gamma   90.00
#
_symmetry.space_group_name_H-M   'P 1'
#
loop_
_entity.id
_entity.type
_entity.pdbx_description
1 polymer ?
#
loop_
_entity_poly.entity_id
_entity_poly.type
_entity_poly.pdbx_seq_one_letter_code
_entity_poly.pdbx_strand_id
1 'polypeptide(L)'
;MVDRQRLVSGLIALGYLSAMWRREGWPGALALAVPLAIPLALIWYPGSVSRSTGRGWGLNRIDRPTPPLAIRALGWVLLLVPLLIIAVRWWRGTA
;
A
#
# COMPACT_ATOMS: atom_id res chain seq x y z
N MET A 1 -15.31 -14.53 0.17
CA MET A 1 -15.74 -13.46 -0.74
C MET A 1 -14.53 -12.58 -1.02
N VAL A 2 -14.06 -12.51 -2.27
CA VAL A 2 -12.92 -11.65 -2.61
C VAL A 2 -13.39 -10.20 -2.52
N ASP A 3 -12.91 -9.46 -1.52
CA ASP A 3 -13.16 -8.04 -1.36
C ASP A 3 -12.72 -7.29 -2.64
N ARG A 4 -13.63 -6.52 -3.25
CA ARG A 4 -13.35 -5.72 -4.46
C ARG A 4 -12.10 -4.86 -4.31
N GLN A 5 -11.85 -4.36 -3.10
CA GLN A 5 -10.67 -3.56 -2.75
C GLN A 5 -9.35 -4.36 -2.83
N ARG A 6 -9.37 -5.65 -2.50
CA ARG A 6 -8.18 -6.53 -2.59
C ARG A 6 -7.83 -6.83 -4.04
N LEU A 7 -8.86 -7.08 -4.86
CA LEU A 7 -8.71 -7.26 -6.31
C LEU A 7 -8.12 -6.00 -6.97
N VAL A 8 -8.71 -4.83 -6.72
CA VAL A 8 -8.25 -3.57 -7.33
C VAL A 8 -6.82 -3.23 -6.87
N SER A 9 -6.53 -3.30 -5.57
CA SER A 9 -5.17 -3.02 -5.07
C SER A 9 -4.13 -4.01 -5.60
N GLY A 10 -4.47 -5.29 -5.70
CA GLY A 10 -3.61 -6.31 -6.31
C GLY A 10 -3.33 -6.04 -7.78
N LEU A 11 -4.34 -5.65 -8.56
CA LEU A 11 -4.17 -5.28 -9.97
C LEU A 11 -3.25 -4.07 -10.13
N ILE A 12 -3.41 -3.04 -9.29
CA ILE A 12 -2.52 -1.86 -9.33
C ILE A 12 -1.08 -2.26 -9.00
N ALA A 13 -0.86 -3.07 -7.95
CA ALA A 13 0.47 -3.54 -7.57
C ALA A 13 1.13 -4.40 -8.68
N LEU A 14 0.36 -5.25 -9.35
CA LEU A 14 0.84 -6.00 -10.52
C LEU A 14 1.21 -5.07 -11.68
N GLY A 15 0.42 -4.01 -11.91
CA GLY A 15 0.73 -2.97 -12.90
C GLY A 15 2.08 -2.30 -12.62
N TYR A 16 2.35 -1.96 -11.37
CA TYR A 16 3.64 -1.42 -10.94
C TYR A 16 4.80 -2.35 -11.19
N LEU A 17 4.69 -3.61 -10.73
CA LEU A 17 5.72 -4.63 -10.93
C LEU A 17 6.01 -4.83 -12.42
N SER A 18 4.96 -4.88 -13.24
CA SER A 18 5.08 -5.04 -14.70
C SER A 18 5.75 -3.84 -15.36
N ALA A 19 5.40 -2.62 -14.96
CA ALA A 19 6.01 -1.39 -15.48
C ALA A 19 7.48 -1.27 -15.09
N MET A 20 7.81 -1.61 -13.84
CA MET A 20 9.17 -1.57 -13.31
C MET A 20 10.05 -2.64 -13.95
N TRP A 21 9.51 -3.86 -14.12
CA TRP A 21 10.19 -4.94 -14.83
C TRP A 21 10.58 -4.52 -16.24
N ARG A 22 9.71 -3.79 -16.95
CA ARG A 22 10.01 -3.29 -18.30
C ARG A 22 11.05 -2.17 -18.33
N ARG A 23 11.19 -1.39 -17.26
CA ARG A 23 12.13 -0.25 -17.21
C ARG A 23 13.51 -0.62 -16.68
N GLU A 24 13.56 -1.37 -15.58
CA GLU A 24 14.78 -1.63 -14.81
C GLU A 24 15.08 -3.13 -14.66
N GLY A 25 14.23 -3.99 -15.23
CA GLY A 25 14.36 -5.45 -15.16
C GLY A 25 13.89 -6.03 -13.82
N TRP A 26 14.19 -7.32 -13.63
CA TRP A 26 13.81 -8.07 -12.44
C TRP A 26 14.32 -7.49 -11.10
N PRO A 27 15.54 -6.88 -10.99
CA PRO A 27 16.03 -6.35 -9.72
C PRO A 27 15.22 -5.13 -9.27
N GLY A 28 14.89 -4.23 -10.20
CA GLY A 28 14.05 -3.06 -9.93
C GLY A 28 12.62 -3.45 -9.54
N ALA A 29 12.07 -4.49 -10.18
CA ALA A 29 10.76 -5.03 -9.81
C ALA A 29 10.74 -5.60 -8.37
N LEU A 30 11.77 -6.35 -7.96
CA LEU A 30 11.85 -6.86 -6.59
C LEU A 30 12.08 -5.75 -5.55
N ALA A 31 12.90 -4.76 -5.87
CA ALA A 31 13.09 -3.59 -5.01
C ALA A 31 11.76 -2.84 -4.78
N LEU A 32 10.85 -2.87 -5.76
CA LEU A 32 9.50 -2.29 -5.66
C LEU A 32 8.48 -3.23 -4.98
N ALA A 33 8.70 -4.54 -5.02
CA ALA A 33 7.79 -5.53 -4.41
C ALA A 33 7.67 -5.35 -2.89
N VAL A 34 8.81 -5.12 -2.22
CA VAL A 34 8.87 -4.93 -0.75
C VAL A 34 8.04 -3.72 -0.30
N PRO A 35 8.23 -2.50 -0.83
CA PRO A 35 7.42 -1.35 -0.44
C PRO A 35 5.96 -1.46 -0.88
N LEU A 36 5.62 -2.22 -1.94
CA LEU A 36 4.23 -2.51 -2.36
C LEU A 36 3.53 -3.52 -1.44
N ALA A 37 4.28 -4.43 -0.82
CA ALA A 37 3.71 -5.40 0.12
C ALA A 37 3.09 -4.71 1.35
N ILE A 38 3.65 -3.56 1.77
CA ILE A 38 3.17 -2.78 2.93
C ILE A 38 1.74 -2.26 2.72
N PRO A 39 1.42 -1.47 1.68
CA PRO A 39 0.05 -1.01 1.43
C PRO A 39 -0.91 -2.15 1.12
N LEU A 40 -0.46 -3.20 0.41
CA LEU A 40 -1.29 -4.39 0.19
C LEU A 40 -1.67 -5.06 1.51
N ALA A 41 -0.71 -5.24 2.43
CA ALA A 41 -0.96 -5.79 3.75
C ALA A 41 -1.96 -4.93 4.55
N LEU A 42 -1.86 -3.61 4.48
CA LEU A 42 -2.79 -2.67 5.12
C LEU A 42 -4.22 -2.77 4.55
N ILE A 43 -4.36 -2.92 3.23
CA ILE A 43 -5.67 -3.02 2.56
C ILE A 43 -6.32 -4.39 2.80
N TRP A 44 -5.51 -5.45 2.78
CA TRP A 44 -5.98 -6.84 2.83
C TRP A 44 -6.23 -7.31 4.27
N TYR A 45 -5.45 -6.80 5.24
CA TYR A 45 -5.51 -7.21 6.64
C TYR A 45 -5.75 -6.05 7.63
N PRO A 46 -6.72 -5.15 7.38
CA PRO A 46 -6.94 -3.99 8.24
C PRO A 46 -7.36 -4.37 9.66
N GLY A 47 -8.13 -5.44 9.82
CA GLY A 47 -8.54 -5.94 11.14
C GLY A 47 -7.41 -6.59 11.94
N SER A 48 -6.40 -7.15 11.27
CA SER A 48 -5.22 -7.72 11.94
C SER A 48 -4.31 -6.62 12.47
N VAL A 49 -4.09 -5.57 11.67
CA VAL A 49 -3.28 -4.40 12.06
C VAL A 49 -3.94 -3.61 13.18
N SER A 50 -5.27 -3.41 13.12
CA SER A 50 -6.07 -2.77 14.17
C SER A 50 -5.93 -3.47 15.53
N ARG A 51 -5.89 -4.81 15.54
CA ARG A 51 -5.71 -5.60 16.76
C ARG A 51 -4.27 -5.60 17.28
N SER A 52 -3.28 -5.58 16.38
CA SER A 52 -1.87 -5.53 16.76
C SER A 52 -1.46 -4.19 17.39
N THR A 53 -2.14 -3.08 17.06
CA THR A 53 -1.89 -1.78 17.71
C THR A 53 -2.39 -1.73 19.16
N GLY A 54 -3.24 -2.67 19.59
CA GLY A 54 -3.69 -2.80 20.98
C GLY A 54 -2.65 -3.41 21.93
N ARG A 55 -1.49 -3.85 21.42
CA ARG A 55 -0.36 -4.36 22.21
C ARG A 55 0.87 -3.44 22.06
N GLY A 56 0.62 -2.13 21.95
CA GLY A 56 1.65 -1.10 22.06
C GLY A 56 2.13 -0.94 23.49
N TRP A 57 3.45 -0.81 23.65
CA TRP A 57 4.18 -0.69 24.91
C TRP A 57 3.55 0.25 25.94
N GLY A 58 3.02 -0.31 27.03
CA GLY A 58 3.04 0.24 28.40
C GLY A 58 2.47 1.65 28.70
N LEU A 59 2.04 2.42 27.71
CA LEU A 59 1.66 3.83 27.84
C LEU A 59 0.35 4.03 27.06
N ASN A 60 -0.73 4.25 27.81
CA ASN A 60 -2.10 4.50 27.36
C ASN A 60 -2.81 3.33 26.67
N ARG A 61 -3.70 2.72 27.45
CA ARG A 61 -4.79 1.85 26.99
C ARG A 61 -5.59 2.62 25.93
N ILE A 62 -5.41 2.25 24.67
CA ILE A 62 -6.18 2.82 23.56
C ILE A 62 -7.59 2.24 23.68
N ASP A 63 -8.53 2.99 24.27
CA ASP A 63 -9.90 2.54 24.54
C ASP A 63 -10.74 2.31 23.27
N ARG A 64 -10.23 2.68 22.09
CA ARG A 64 -10.92 2.49 20.80
C ARG A 64 -9.96 1.90 19.75
N PRO A 65 -10.20 0.67 19.25
CA PRO A 65 -9.41 0.13 18.15
C PRO A 65 -9.51 1.06 16.92
N THR A 66 -8.39 1.32 16.25
CA THR A 66 -8.36 2.15 15.04
C THR A 66 -9.34 1.56 14.02
N PRO A 67 -10.28 2.35 13.49
CA PRO A 67 -11.31 1.84 12.61
C PRO A 67 -10.65 1.21 11.36
N PRO A 68 -11.08 0.00 10.93
CA PRO A 68 -10.51 -0.70 9.78
C PRO A 68 -10.49 0.14 8.49
N LEU A 69 -11.43 1.08 8.39
CA LEU A 69 -11.54 2.05 7.30
C LEU A 69 -10.34 3.01 7.24
N ALA A 70 -9.86 3.50 8.39
CA ALA A 70 -8.69 4.38 8.45
C ALA A 70 -7.41 3.65 8.01
N ILE A 71 -7.25 2.38 8.44
CA ILE A 71 -6.10 1.55 8.04
C ILE A 71 -6.11 1.29 6.53
N ARG A 72 -7.29 1.00 5.97
CA ARG A 72 -7.47 0.87 4.51
C ARG A 72 -7.15 2.17 3.77
N ALA A 73 -7.61 3.32 4.27
CA ALA A 73 -7.31 4.62 3.68
C ALA A 73 -5.80 4.89 3.68
N LEU A 74 -5.10 4.54 4.77
CA LEU A 74 -3.64 4.66 4.88
C LEU A 74 -2.91 3.78 3.86
N GLY A 75 -3.36 2.54 3.68
CA GLY A 75 -2.86 1.64 2.63
C GLY A 75 -3.08 2.22 1.22
N TRP A 76 -4.23 2.84 0.96
CA TRP A 76 -4.50 3.52 -0.31
C TRP A 76 -3.62 4.74 -0.54
N VAL A 77 -3.40 5.58 0.49
CA VAL A 77 -2.50 6.73 0.41
C VAL A 77 -1.08 6.25 0.09
N LEU A 78 -0.56 5.25 0.82
CA LEU A 78 0.76 4.67 0.57
C LEU A 78 0.89 4.07 -0.84
N LEU A 79 -0.18 3.51 -1.38
CA LEU A 79 -0.20 2.93 -2.73
C LEU A 79 -0.29 4.02 -3.82
N LEU A 80 -0.98 5.12 -3.56
CA LEU A 80 -1.19 6.21 -4.51
C LEU A 80 -0.09 7.26 -4.51
N VAL A 81 0.59 7.51 -3.39
CA VAL A 81 1.70 8.47 -3.29
C VAL A 81 2.80 8.20 -4.35
N PRO A 82 3.36 6.98 -4.49
CA PRO A 82 4.34 6.72 -5.54
C PRO A 82 3.73 6.86 -6.94
N LEU A 83 2.43 6.59 -7.12
CA LEU A 83 1.72 6.82 -8.39
C LEU A 83 1.74 8.30 -8.75
N LEU A 84 1.43 9.13 -7.76
CA LEU A 84 1.32 10.56 -7.90
C LEU A 84 2.69 11.18 -8.17
N ILE A 85 3.74 10.69 -7.52
CA ILE A 85 5.13 11.10 -7.79
C ILE A 85 5.54 10.74 -9.22
N ILE A 86 5.28 9.50 -9.65
CA ILE A 86 5.59 9.06 -11.02
C ILE A 86 4.79 9.85 -12.04
N ALA A 87 3.48 10.04 -11.83
CA ALA A 87 2.60 10.78 -12.72
C ALA A 87 3.01 12.25 -12.83
N VAL A 88 3.31 12.91 -11.71
CA VAL A 88 3.80 14.30 -11.69
C VAL A 88 5.16 14.41 -12.38
N ARG A 89 6.07 13.45 -12.13
CA ARG A 89 7.37 13.43 -12.83
C ARG A 89 7.21 13.22 -14.32
N TRP A 90 6.28 12.38 -14.74
CA TRP A 90 5.97 12.14 -16.16
C TRP A 90 5.39 13.40 -16.81
N TRP A 91 4.43 14.05 -16.16
CA TRP A 91 3.83 15.32 -16.60
C TRP A 91 4.88 16.45 -16.74
N ARG A 92 5.80 16.55 -15.78
CA ARG A 92 6.90 17.54 -15.80
C ARG A 92 7.98 17.23 -16.82
N GLY A 93 8.14 15.97 -17.23
CA GLY A 93 9.11 15.57 -18.26
C GLY A 93 8.60 15.74 -19.69
N THR A 94 7.30 15.99 -19.86
CA THR A 94 6.65 16.26 -21.16
C THR A 94 6.43 17.76 -21.44
N ALA A 95 6.88 18.64 -20.56
CA ALA A 95 6.88 20.11 -20.73
C ALA A 95 8.31 20.59 -20.99
#